data_AF-A0A436RET2-F1
#
_entry.id   AF-A0A436RET2-F1
#
_cell.length_a   1.000
_cell.length_b   1.000
_cell.length_c   1.000
_cell.angle_alpha   90.00
_cell.angle_beta   90.00
_cell.angle_gamma   90.00
#
_symmetry.space_group_name_H-M   'P 1'
#
loop_
_entity.id
_entity.type
_entity.pdbx_description
1 polymer ?
#
loop_
_entity_poly.entity_id
_entity_poly.type
_entity_poly.pdbx_seq_one_letter_code
_entity_poly.pdbx_strand_id
1 'polypeptide(L)'
;WREDSEGTNGIGTCLADQRPLTIHRDQHFFSRNTLMSCTTAPVFDHEGNLAAALDVSSCRSDLTEGFVQLISVAVGDAARRIEAENFRMVCSNARILLAPVAERSAGALIAVDADDLVIGATRSARLALGITSEGLAKGLLAADILGDPARAREDLDDAERSVLQRAMARTGGNVSAAAQSLGISRATLHRKLARFSIRRPH
;
A
#
# COMPACT_ATOMS: atom_id res chain seq x y z
N TRP A 1 -19.01 -24.29 5.63
CA TRP A 1 -18.96 -22.99 4.91
C TRP A 1 -18.41 -23.04 3.49
N ARG A 2 -17.70 -24.08 3.04
CA ARG A 2 -17.46 -24.24 1.58
C ARG A 2 -18.81 -24.33 0.87
N GLU A 3 -18.96 -23.68 -0.28
CA GLU A 3 -20.23 -23.67 -1.04
C GLU A 3 -20.69 -25.10 -1.34
N ASP A 4 -19.77 -26.01 -1.63
CA ASP A 4 -20.02 -27.44 -1.85
C ASP A 4 -20.71 -28.16 -0.67
N SER A 5 -20.68 -27.58 0.53
CA SER A 5 -21.24 -28.18 1.75
C SER A 5 -22.44 -27.42 2.32
N GLU A 6 -22.58 -26.12 2.06
CA GLU A 6 -23.60 -25.25 2.67
C GLU A 6 -24.52 -24.52 1.67
N GLY A 7 -24.28 -24.64 0.36
CA GLY A 7 -24.91 -23.79 -0.65
C GLY A 7 -24.31 -22.39 -0.72
N THR A 8 -24.87 -21.52 -1.58
CA THR A 8 -24.46 -20.11 -1.75
C THR A 8 -24.55 -19.38 -0.41
N ASN A 9 -23.41 -19.09 0.20
CA ASN A 9 -23.32 -18.42 1.49
C ASN A 9 -22.38 -17.22 1.41
N GLY A 10 -22.58 -16.21 2.26
CA GLY A 10 -21.91 -14.91 2.14
C GLY A 10 -20.38 -15.02 2.12
N ILE A 11 -19.84 -15.94 2.91
CA ILE A 11 -18.40 -16.21 2.97
C ILE A 11 -17.90 -16.91 1.71
N GLY A 12 -18.55 -18.01 1.31
CA GLY A 12 -18.17 -18.77 0.12
C GLY A 12 -18.20 -17.93 -1.15
N THR A 13 -19.29 -17.18 -1.35
CA THR A 13 -19.45 -16.28 -2.49
C THR A 13 -18.46 -15.12 -2.45
N CYS A 14 -18.17 -14.55 -1.27
CA CYS A 14 -17.15 -13.51 -1.12
C CYS A 14 -15.76 -14.01 -1.52
N LEU A 15 -15.42 -15.25 -1.13
CA LEU A 15 -14.14 -15.87 -1.47
C LEU A 15 -14.04 -16.20 -2.96
N ALA A 16 -15.13 -16.66 -3.58
CA ALA A 16 -15.20 -16.95 -5.00
C ALA A 16 -15.09 -15.68 -5.86
N ASP A 17 -15.88 -14.65 -5.56
CA ASP A 17 -15.91 -13.40 -6.32
C ASP A 17 -14.74 -12.45 -5.98
N GLN A 18 -14.04 -12.69 -4.87
CA GLN A 18 -12.99 -11.82 -4.32
C GLN A 18 -13.42 -10.35 -4.17
N ARG A 19 -14.67 -10.13 -3.75
CA ARG A 19 -15.24 -8.79 -3.53
C ARG A 19 -16.09 -8.74 -2.27
N PRO A 20 -16.16 -7.58 -1.60
CA PRO A 20 -17.10 -7.40 -0.51
C PRO A 20 -18.54 -7.58 -0.99
N LEU A 21 -19.34 -8.27 -0.19
CA LEU A 21 -20.75 -8.46 -0.47
C LEU A 21 -21.57 -8.49 0.83
N THR A 22 -22.87 -8.29 0.67
CA THR A 22 -23.84 -8.47 1.73
C THR A 22 -24.95 -9.38 1.21
N ILE A 23 -25.30 -10.39 2.00
CA ILE A 23 -26.50 -11.18 1.82
C ILE A 23 -27.49 -10.76 2.90
N HIS A 24 -28.62 -10.19 2.51
CA HIS A 24 -29.66 -9.73 3.41
C HIS A 24 -30.84 -10.71 3.41
N ARG A 25 -31.09 -11.35 4.55
CA ARG A 25 -32.32 -12.12 4.84
C ARG A 25 -32.68 -13.16 3.77
N ASP A 26 -33.71 -12.90 2.99
CA ASP A 26 -34.29 -13.78 1.98
C ASP A 26 -33.37 -13.98 0.76
N GLN A 27 -32.27 -13.23 0.68
CA GLN A 27 -31.22 -13.45 -0.32
C GLN A 27 -30.37 -14.72 -0.07
N HIS A 28 -30.52 -15.40 1.08
CA HIS A 28 -29.87 -16.68 1.35
C HIS A 28 -30.55 -17.82 0.56
N PHE A 29 -29.96 -18.24 -0.57
CA PHE A 29 -30.45 -19.34 -1.40
C PHE A 29 -29.98 -20.69 -0.83
N PHE A 30 -30.85 -21.38 -0.09
CA PHE A 30 -30.64 -22.61 0.73
C PHE A 30 -29.93 -22.42 2.07
N SER A 31 -30.68 -22.33 3.19
CA SER A 31 -30.35 -22.87 4.53
C SER A 31 -31.29 -22.29 5.63
N ARG A 32 -31.27 -22.88 6.83
CA ARG A 32 -32.02 -22.51 8.05
C ARG A 32 -31.77 -21.08 8.59
N ASN A 33 -31.13 -20.22 7.81
CA ASN A 33 -30.53 -18.94 8.23
C ASN A 33 -31.21 -17.70 7.59
N THR A 34 -32.38 -17.86 6.98
CA THR A 34 -33.14 -16.80 6.27
C THR A 34 -33.49 -15.57 7.12
N LEU A 35 -33.29 -15.63 8.44
CA LEU A 35 -33.49 -14.51 9.37
C LEU A 35 -32.22 -13.67 9.61
N MET A 36 -31.07 -14.05 9.03
CA MET A 36 -29.80 -13.35 9.25
C MET A 36 -29.41 -12.45 8.08
N SER A 37 -28.62 -11.43 8.36
CA SER A 37 -27.89 -10.65 7.36
C SER A 37 -26.40 -10.80 7.61
N CYS A 38 -25.66 -11.10 6.55
CA CYS A 38 -24.21 -11.28 6.59
C CYS A 38 -23.56 -10.26 5.67
N THR A 39 -22.54 -9.58 6.18
CA THR A 39 -21.66 -8.73 5.39
C THR A 39 -20.26 -9.30 5.47
N THR A 40 -19.70 -9.63 4.32
CA THR A 40 -18.38 -10.25 4.23
C THR A 40 -17.47 -9.41 3.33
N ALA A 41 -16.21 -9.24 3.72
CA ALA A 41 -15.16 -8.67 2.87
C ALA A 41 -13.96 -9.61 2.77
N PRO A 42 -13.35 -9.75 1.58
CA PRO A 42 -12.12 -10.52 1.43
C PRO A 42 -10.95 -9.77 2.09
N VAL A 43 -9.96 -10.53 2.55
CA VAL A 43 -8.70 -10.01 3.08
C VAL A 43 -7.57 -10.62 2.27
N PHE A 44 -6.67 -9.78 1.77
CA PHE A 44 -5.53 -10.19 0.95
C PHE A 44 -4.20 -10.11 1.71
N ASP A 45 -3.26 -10.97 1.37
CA ASP A 45 -1.90 -10.93 1.93
C ASP A 45 -1.05 -9.80 1.30
N HIS A 46 0.21 -9.72 1.72
CA HIS A 46 1.17 -8.71 1.24
C HIS A 46 1.55 -8.89 -0.25
N GLU A 47 1.29 -10.07 -0.84
CA GLU A 47 1.50 -10.34 -2.26
C GLU A 47 0.26 -10.01 -3.10
N GLY A 48 -0.87 -9.72 -2.44
CA GLY A 48 -2.16 -9.43 -3.06
C GLY A 48 -3.00 -10.67 -3.35
N ASN A 49 -2.59 -11.83 -2.82
CA ASN A 49 -3.34 -13.08 -2.94
C ASN A 49 -4.44 -13.16 -1.86
N LEU A 50 -5.53 -13.87 -2.14
CA LEU A 50 -6.62 -14.04 -1.19
C LEU A 50 -6.14 -14.87 0.01
N ALA A 51 -6.24 -14.30 1.21
CA ALA A 51 -5.73 -14.92 2.43
C ALA A 51 -6.85 -15.33 3.39
N ALA A 52 -7.91 -14.51 3.49
CA ALA A 52 -9.02 -14.76 4.40
C ALA A 52 -10.29 -14.00 3.97
N ALA A 53 -11.35 -14.11 4.78
CA ALA A 53 -12.54 -13.28 4.72
C ALA A 53 -12.90 -12.80 6.13
N LEU A 54 -13.33 -11.54 6.23
CA LEU A 54 -13.90 -10.94 7.44
C LEU A 54 -15.42 -10.91 7.31
N ASP A 55 -16.13 -11.62 8.17
CA ASP A 55 -17.59 -11.69 8.18
C ASP A 55 -18.19 -11.02 9.43
N VAL A 56 -19.26 -10.26 9.22
CA VAL A 56 -20.15 -9.78 10.27
C VAL A 56 -21.56 -10.30 9.99
N SER A 57 -22.08 -11.03 10.96
CA SER A 57 -23.38 -11.68 10.89
C SER A 57 -24.33 -11.12 11.97
N SER A 58 -25.57 -10.80 11.59
CA SER A 58 -26.59 -10.24 12.49
C SER A 58 -27.96 -10.87 12.28
N CYS A 59 -28.65 -11.23 13.37
CA CYS A 59 -30.02 -11.76 13.36
C CYS A 59 -31.05 -10.70 13.85
N ARG A 60 -30.68 -9.42 13.83
CA ARG A 60 -31.55 -8.34 14.31
C ARG A 60 -32.70 -8.09 13.35
N SER A 61 -33.93 -8.11 13.86
CA SER A 61 -35.14 -7.83 13.08
C SER A 61 -35.30 -6.35 12.70
N ASP A 62 -34.62 -5.44 13.40
CA ASP A 62 -34.63 -3.99 13.18
C ASP A 62 -33.45 -3.49 12.33
N LEU A 63 -32.70 -4.41 11.69
CA LEU A 63 -31.61 -4.06 10.79
C LEU A 63 -32.15 -3.43 9.51
N THR A 64 -32.12 -2.09 9.44
CA THR A 64 -32.51 -1.31 8.25
C THR A 64 -31.42 -1.35 7.18
N GLU A 65 -31.79 -1.03 5.93
CA GLU A 65 -30.83 -0.90 4.83
C GLU A 65 -29.70 0.10 5.14
N GLY A 66 -30.00 1.20 5.84
CA GLY A 66 -28.99 2.18 6.26
C GLY A 66 -27.94 1.57 7.19
N PHE A 67 -28.35 0.74 8.15
CA PHE A 67 -27.40 0.01 9.00
C PHE A 67 -26.58 -1.01 8.20
N VAL A 68 -27.22 -1.72 7.27
CA VAL A 68 -26.52 -2.67 6.39
C VAL A 68 -25.42 -1.98 5.59
N GLN A 69 -25.69 -0.80 5.02
CA GLN A 69 -24.68 -0.04 4.27
C GLN A 69 -23.52 0.41 5.16
N LEU A 70 -23.81 0.90 6.38
CA LEU A 70 -22.77 1.28 7.34
C LEU A 70 -21.90 0.08 7.74
N ILE A 71 -22.51 -1.09 7.96
CA ILE A 71 -21.78 -2.33 8.25
C ILE A 71 -20.90 -2.71 7.05
N SER A 72 -21.41 -2.66 5.82
CA SER A 72 -20.63 -2.90 4.59
C SER A 72 -19.38 -2.02 4.51
N VAL A 73 -19.51 -0.71 4.75
CA VAL A 73 -18.37 0.21 4.76
C VAL A 73 -17.39 -0.15 5.88
N ALA A 74 -17.88 -0.38 7.10
CA ALA A 74 -17.04 -0.70 8.25
C ALA A 74 -16.27 -2.01 8.08
N VAL A 75 -16.89 -3.06 7.55
CA VAL A 75 -16.26 -4.36 7.30
C VAL A 75 -15.20 -4.22 6.20
N GLY A 76 -15.50 -3.49 5.12
CA GLY A 76 -14.52 -3.22 4.06
C GLY A 76 -13.33 -2.39 4.52
N ASP A 77 -13.54 -1.40 5.40
CA ASP A 77 -12.46 -0.63 6.03
C ASP A 77 -11.62 -1.48 6.99
N ALA A 78 -12.26 -2.31 7.82
CA ALA A 78 -11.58 -3.21 8.74
C ALA A 78 -10.71 -4.22 8.00
N ALA A 79 -11.22 -4.83 6.92
CA ALA A 79 -10.45 -5.72 6.06
C ALA A 79 -9.18 -5.02 5.51
N ARG A 80 -9.33 -3.82 4.93
CA ARG A 80 -8.18 -3.04 4.43
C ARG A 80 -7.18 -2.64 5.52
N ARG A 81 -7.64 -2.42 6.76
CA ARG A 81 -6.73 -2.17 7.90
C ARG A 81 -5.92 -3.41 8.27
N ILE A 82 -6.52 -4.59 8.24
CA ILE A 82 -5.82 -5.87 8.46
C ILE A 82 -4.73 -6.05 7.39
N GLU A 83 -5.07 -5.82 6.12
CA GLU A 83 -4.12 -5.90 5.00
C GLU A 83 -2.95 -4.93 5.18
N ALA A 84 -3.25 -3.67 5.52
CA ALA A 84 -2.24 -2.63 5.72
C ALA A 84 -1.30 -2.95 6.88
N GLU A 85 -1.82 -3.51 7.97
CA GLU A 85 -0.99 -3.91 9.12
C GLU A 85 -0.12 -5.11 8.80
N ASN A 86 -0.69 -6.15 8.17
CA ASN A 86 0.07 -7.29 7.68
C ASN A 86 1.20 -6.86 6.73
N PHE A 87 0.90 -5.96 5.80
CA PHE A 87 1.88 -5.41 4.86
C PHE A 87 3.03 -4.69 5.58
N ARG A 88 2.73 -3.87 6.60
CA ARG A 88 3.76 -3.18 7.41
C ARG A 88 4.64 -4.15 8.20
N MET A 89 4.05 -5.22 8.74
CA MET A 89 4.81 -6.24 9.48
C MET A 89 5.81 -6.97 8.56
N VAL A 90 5.36 -7.37 7.37
CA VAL A 90 6.20 -8.10 6.41
C VAL A 90 7.27 -7.19 5.80
N CYS A 91 6.91 -5.95 5.45
CA CYS A 91 7.83 -4.97 4.85
C CYS A 91 8.47 -4.04 5.89
N SER A 92 8.72 -4.53 7.11
CA SER A 92 9.15 -3.72 8.26
C SER A 92 10.48 -2.98 8.09
N ASN A 93 11.36 -3.47 7.21
CA ASN A 93 12.63 -2.82 6.88
C ASN A 93 12.54 -1.84 5.68
N ALA A 94 11.36 -1.71 5.08
CA ALA A 94 11.14 -0.86 3.92
C ALA A 94 10.57 0.50 4.32
N ARG A 95 10.75 1.50 3.47
CA ARG A 95 9.98 2.75 3.56
C ARG A 95 8.57 2.48 3.03
N ILE A 96 7.57 2.64 3.90
CA ILE A 96 6.16 2.47 3.52
C ILE A 96 5.57 3.82 3.14
N LEU A 97 5.05 3.92 1.91
CA LEU A 97 4.46 5.12 1.34
C LEU A 97 2.96 4.91 1.09
N LEU A 98 2.18 5.96 1.27
CA LEU A 98 0.78 5.99 0.84
C LEU A 98 0.73 6.19 -0.68
N ALA A 99 0.02 5.31 -1.39
CA ALA A 99 -0.17 5.45 -2.83
C ALA A 99 -1.11 6.64 -3.15
N PRO A 100 -0.83 7.44 -4.19
CA PRO A 100 -1.64 8.59 -4.59
C PRO A 100 -2.86 8.15 -5.41
N VAL A 101 -3.76 7.43 -4.76
CA VAL A 101 -4.92 6.80 -5.39
C VAL A 101 -6.21 7.48 -4.93
N ALA A 102 -7.27 7.38 -5.74
CA ALA A 102 -8.59 7.93 -5.39
C ALA A 102 -9.10 7.38 -4.03
N GLU A 103 -9.95 8.15 -3.33
CA GLU A 103 -10.43 7.84 -1.97
C GLU A 103 -11.02 6.43 -1.81
N ARG A 104 -11.59 5.86 -2.87
CA ARG A 104 -12.12 4.47 -2.88
C ARG A 104 -11.05 3.39 -2.66
N SER A 105 -9.76 3.75 -2.76
CA SER A 105 -8.60 2.89 -2.50
C SER A 105 -7.87 3.28 -1.21
N ALA A 106 -8.55 3.90 -0.24
CA ALA A 106 -7.98 4.25 1.06
C ALA A 106 -7.28 3.04 1.70
N GLY A 107 -6.03 3.25 2.14
CA GLY A 107 -5.14 2.19 2.66
C GLY A 107 -4.25 1.54 1.60
N ALA A 108 -4.18 2.06 0.39
CA ALA A 108 -3.20 1.65 -0.61
C ALA A 108 -1.78 2.06 -0.19
N LEU A 109 -0.90 1.06 -0.03
CA LEU A 109 0.47 1.24 0.44
C LEU A 109 1.46 0.63 -0.54
N ILE A 110 2.63 1.24 -0.61
CA ILE A 110 3.78 0.79 -1.39
C ILE A 110 4.98 0.69 -0.45
N ALA A 111 5.76 -0.39 -0.57
CA ALA A 111 7.03 -0.57 0.12
C ALA A 111 8.18 -0.28 -0.86
N VAL A 112 9.08 0.59 -0.45
CA VAL A 112 10.24 1.03 -1.23
C VAL A 112 11.52 0.74 -0.46
N ASP A 113 12.54 0.23 -1.14
CA ASP A 113 13.85 -0.04 -0.54
C ASP A 113 14.75 1.22 -0.48
N ALA A 114 16.05 1.02 -0.23
CA ALA A 114 17.02 2.10 -0.11
C ALA A 114 17.44 2.70 -1.46
N ASP A 115 17.23 1.96 -2.55
CA ASP A 115 17.58 2.33 -3.93
C ASP A 115 16.36 2.86 -4.70
N ASP A 116 15.30 3.22 -3.96
CA ASP A 116 14.03 3.72 -4.48
C ASP A 116 13.28 2.72 -5.41
N LEU A 117 13.57 1.42 -5.29
CA LEU A 117 12.82 0.36 -5.96
C LEU A 117 11.60 -0.04 -5.15
N VAL A 118 10.47 -0.23 -5.84
CA VAL A 118 9.26 -0.80 -5.26
C VAL A 118 9.44 -2.29 -5.07
N ILE A 119 9.42 -2.72 -3.82
CA ILE A 119 9.59 -4.12 -3.41
C ILE A 119 8.28 -4.78 -2.95
N GLY A 120 7.20 -4.01 -2.84
CA GLY A 120 5.88 -4.54 -2.49
C GLY A 120 4.78 -3.49 -2.59
N ALA A 121 3.54 -3.95 -2.69
CA ALA A 121 2.34 -3.11 -2.66
C ALA A 121 1.13 -3.90 -2.17
N THR A 122 0.25 -3.26 -1.41
CA THR A 122 -1.05 -3.85 -1.03
C THR A 122 -1.91 -4.08 -2.27
N ARG A 123 -2.91 -4.98 -2.21
CA ARG A 123 -3.77 -5.27 -3.37
C ARG A 123 -4.43 -4.01 -3.94
N SER A 124 -4.91 -3.11 -3.08
CA SER A 124 -5.51 -1.84 -3.53
C SER A 124 -4.52 -0.96 -4.29
N ALA A 125 -3.27 -0.86 -3.85
CA ALA A 125 -2.20 -0.18 -4.59
C ALA A 125 -1.90 -0.88 -5.93
N ARG A 126 -1.83 -2.22 -5.93
CA ARG A 126 -1.58 -2.99 -7.16
C ARG A 126 -2.64 -2.76 -8.22
N LEU A 127 -3.91 -2.83 -7.84
CA LEU A 127 -5.03 -2.60 -8.76
C LEU A 127 -5.07 -1.15 -9.27
N ALA A 128 -4.84 -0.18 -8.39
CA ALA A 128 -4.95 1.23 -8.75
C ALA A 128 -3.78 1.74 -9.62
N LEU A 129 -2.57 1.18 -9.44
CA LEU A 129 -1.35 1.63 -10.11
C LEU A 129 -0.83 0.65 -11.16
N GLY A 130 -1.55 -0.46 -11.41
CA GLY A 130 -1.12 -1.48 -12.36
C GLY A 130 0.16 -2.22 -11.96
N ILE A 131 0.47 -2.30 -10.67
CA ILE A 131 1.67 -2.99 -10.18
C ILE A 131 1.45 -4.50 -10.25
N THR A 132 2.18 -5.17 -11.14
CA THR A 132 2.17 -6.63 -11.29
C THR A 132 3.35 -7.27 -10.57
N SER A 133 3.23 -8.55 -10.22
CA SER A 133 4.36 -9.30 -9.64
C SER A 133 5.54 -9.39 -10.60
N GLU A 134 5.29 -9.46 -11.91
CA GLU A 134 6.36 -9.40 -12.93
C GLU A 134 7.04 -8.03 -12.95
N GLY A 135 6.27 -6.94 -12.83
CA GLY A 135 6.81 -5.58 -12.73
C GLY A 135 7.73 -5.44 -11.52
N LEU A 136 7.26 -5.88 -10.34
CA LEU A 136 8.09 -5.90 -9.12
C LEU A 136 9.38 -6.69 -9.31
N ALA A 137 9.32 -7.88 -9.94
CA ALA A 137 10.50 -8.69 -10.20
C ALA A 137 11.49 -8.05 -11.19
N LYS A 138 11.00 -7.23 -12.13
CA LYS A 138 11.83 -6.45 -13.06
C LYS A 138 12.45 -5.20 -12.42
N GLY A 139 11.97 -4.79 -11.26
CA GLY A 139 12.34 -3.55 -10.60
C GLY A 139 11.51 -2.38 -11.12
N LEU A 140 10.54 -1.94 -10.32
CA LEU A 140 9.79 -0.70 -10.59
C LEU A 140 10.39 0.43 -9.76
N LEU A 141 10.62 1.58 -10.37
CA LEU A 141 11.06 2.77 -9.65
C LEU A 141 9.88 3.42 -8.94
N ALA A 142 10.05 3.78 -7.68
CA ALA A 142 9.03 4.48 -6.91
C ALA A 142 8.67 5.82 -7.58
N ALA A 143 9.64 6.50 -8.21
CA ALA A 143 9.43 7.74 -8.93
C ALA A 143 8.49 7.60 -10.15
N ASP A 144 8.58 6.48 -10.88
CA ASP A 144 7.72 6.23 -12.05
C ASP A 144 6.28 5.92 -11.64
N ILE A 145 6.11 5.31 -10.47
CA ILE A 145 4.80 4.90 -9.94
C ILE A 145 4.10 6.03 -9.18
N LEU A 146 4.86 6.87 -8.46
CA LEU A 146 4.33 7.93 -7.59
C LEU A 146 4.43 9.33 -8.20
N GLY A 147 5.31 9.52 -9.18
CA GLY A 147 5.68 10.83 -9.72
C GLY A 147 5.13 11.11 -11.11
N ASP A 148 5.48 12.29 -11.62
CA ASP A 148 5.27 12.64 -13.02
C ASP A 148 6.41 12.02 -13.85
N PRO A 149 6.12 11.14 -14.83
CA PRO A 149 7.14 10.49 -15.66
C PRO A 149 8.05 11.48 -16.40
N ALA A 150 7.65 12.75 -16.54
CA ALA A 150 8.50 13.82 -17.08
C ALA A 150 9.74 14.14 -16.21
N ARG A 151 9.75 13.75 -14.93
CA ARG A 151 10.90 13.89 -14.02
C ARG A 151 11.82 12.66 -13.95
N ALA A 152 11.50 11.58 -14.66
CA ALA A 152 12.20 10.29 -14.57
C ALA A 152 13.57 10.22 -15.27
N ARG A 153 14.08 11.33 -15.83
CA ARG A 153 15.47 11.39 -16.30
C ARG A 153 16.39 11.75 -15.14
N GLU A 154 16.81 10.73 -14.40
CA GLU A 154 17.92 10.84 -13.47
C GLU A 154 19.24 10.80 -14.23
N ASP A 155 19.78 11.96 -14.57
CA ASP A 155 21.18 12.04 -15.01
C ASP A 155 22.10 11.85 -13.78
N LEU A 156 23.28 11.26 -13.99
CA LEU A 156 24.29 11.02 -12.94
C LEU A 156 24.59 12.27 -12.08
N ASP A 157 24.49 13.45 -12.68
CA ASP A 157 24.66 14.73 -12.03
C ASP A 157 23.56 15.03 -10.98
N ASP A 158 22.31 14.62 -11.23
CA ASP A 158 21.20 14.78 -10.27
C ASP A 158 21.30 13.79 -9.10
N ALA A 159 21.74 12.56 -9.38
CA ALA A 159 22.05 11.58 -8.34
C ALA A 159 23.19 12.07 -7.44
N GLU A 160 24.28 12.58 -8.04
CA GLU A 160 25.41 13.15 -7.31
C GLU A 160 24.96 14.36 -6.45
N ARG A 161 24.18 15.27 -7.03
CA ARG A 161 23.61 16.42 -6.33
C ARG A 161 22.78 15.99 -5.12
N SER A 162 21.95 14.96 -5.26
CA SER A 162 21.10 14.44 -4.19
C SER A 162 21.90 13.81 -3.04
N VAL A 163 23.01 13.12 -3.34
CA VAL A 163 23.95 12.62 -2.31
C VAL A 163 24.59 13.76 -1.54
N LEU A 164 25.05 14.80 -2.24
CA LEU A 164 25.67 15.97 -1.62
C LEU A 164 24.68 16.74 -0.73
N GLN A 165 23.45 16.95 -1.18
CA GLN A 165 22.42 17.60 -0.37
C GLN A 165 22.10 16.82 0.91
N ARG A 166 21.91 15.50 0.81
CA ARG A 166 21.66 14.64 1.98
C ARG A 166 22.81 14.68 2.98
N ALA A 167 24.06 14.64 2.51
CA ALA A 167 25.23 14.74 3.37
C ALA A 167 25.29 16.09 4.12
N MET A 168 25.05 17.19 3.41
CA MET A 168 25.03 18.54 4.00
C MET A 168 23.89 18.72 5.02
N ALA A 169 22.71 18.16 4.74
CA ALA A 169 21.59 18.20 5.66
C ALA A 169 21.88 17.43 6.96
N ARG A 170 22.46 16.22 6.85
CA ARG A 170 22.81 15.37 8.01
C ARG A 170 23.86 15.99 8.93
N THR A 171 24.73 16.85 8.40
CA THR A 171 25.80 17.49 9.18
C THR A 171 25.51 18.94 9.55
N GLY A 172 24.26 19.41 9.35
CA GLY A 172 23.89 20.80 9.64
C GLY A 172 24.73 21.82 8.89
N GLY A 173 25.13 21.52 7.64
CA GLY A 173 25.96 22.40 6.83
C GLY A 173 27.48 22.32 7.11
N ASN A 174 27.93 21.47 8.04
CA ASN A 174 29.36 21.28 8.29
C ASN A 174 30.03 20.50 7.14
N VAL A 175 30.77 21.24 6.30
CA VAL A 175 31.46 20.72 5.11
C VAL A 175 32.54 19.70 5.48
N SER A 176 33.30 19.90 6.56
CA SER A 176 34.36 18.96 6.95
C SER A 176 33.76 17.63 7.39
N ALA A 177 32.70 17.66 8.19
CA ALA A 177 31.98 16.46 8.61
C ALA A 177 31.28 15.76 7.43
N ALA A 178 30.71 16.51 6.48
CA ALA A 178 30.09 15.95 5.28
C ALA A 178 31.12 15.30 4.34
N ALA A 179 32.31 15.89 4.20
CA ALA A 179 33.39 15.31 3.39
C ALA A 179 33.87 13.99 4.00
N GLN A 180 34.03 13.96 5.32
CA GLN A 180 34.41 12.76 6.05
C GLN A 180 33.36 11.64 5.92
N SER A 181 32.06 11.95 6.04
CA SER A 181 31.00 10.95 5.93
C SER A 181 30.86 10.39 4.51
N LEU A 182 31.20 11.18 3.48
CA LEU A 182 31.22 10.76 2.08
C LEU A 182 32.54 10.09 1.66
N GLY A 183 33.56 10.06 2.52
CA GLY A 183 34.87 9.48 2.20
C GLY A 183 35.67 10.25 1.14
N ILE A 184 35.41 11.56 0.97
CA ILE A 184 36.11 12.42 -0.01
C ILE A 184 36.88 13.55 0.67
N SER A 185 37.85 14.14 -0.03
CA SER A 185 38.56 15.30 0.49
C SER A 185 37.66 16.54 0.57
N ARG A 186 37.89 17.41 1.55
CA ARG A 186 37.17 18.68 1.71
C ARG A 186 37.23 19.55 0.44
N ALA A 187 38.38 19.55 -0.25
CA ALA A 187 38.56 20.26 -1.52
C ALA A 187 37.64 19.69 -2.63
N THR A 188 37.49 18.37 -2.69
CA THR A 188 36.58 17.71 -3.65
C THR A 188 35.13 18.05 -3.34
N LEU A 189 34.74 18.05 -2.05
CA LEU A 189 33.39 18.42 -1.65
C LEU A 189 33.06 19.87 -2.03
N HIS A 190 33.95 20.82 -1.74
CA HIS A 190 33.74 22.22 -2.13
C HIS A 190 33.56 22.40 -3.65
N ARG A 191 34.40 21.73 -4.45
CA ARG A 191 34.30 21.77 -5.92
C ARG A 191 32.94 21.26 -6.41
N LYS A 192 32.47 20.16 -5.83
CA LYS A 192 31.17 19.55 -6.18
C LYS A 192 29.99 20.43 -5.72
N LEU A 193 30.03 20.98 -4.51
CA LEU A 193 28.99 21.91 -4.01
C LEU A 193 28.87 23.16 -4.89
N ALA A 194 30.00 23.72 -5.35
CA ALA A 194 30.02 24.84 -6.28
C ALA A 194 29.44 24.47 -7.65
N ARG A 195 29.85 23.32 -8.21
CA ARG A 195 29.33 22.80 -9.49
C ARG A 195 27.80 22.66 -9.50
N PHE A 196 27.22 22.14 -8.42
CA PHE A 196 25.77 21.90 -8.33
C PHE A 196 24.97 23.01 -7.64
N SER A 197 25.61 24.15 -7.34
CA SER A 197 24.97 25.31 -6.70
C SER A 197 24.20 24.98 -5.42
N ILE A 198 24.73 24.06 -4.61
CA ILE A 198 24.10 23.63 -3.34
C ILE A 198 24.41 24.68 -2.26
N ARG A 199 23.37 25.38 -1.79
CA ARG A 199 23.48 26.39 -0.72
C ARG A 199 23.60 25.73 0.65
N ARG A 200 24.35 26.39 1.54
CA ARG A 200 24.45 25.96 2.94
C ARG A 200 23.13 26.30 3.66
N PRO A 201 22.52 25.36 4.41
CA PRO A 201 21.49 25.75 5.37
C PRO A 201 22.15 26.69 6.39
N HIS A 202 21.48 27.82 6.65
CA HIS A 202 21.91 28.84 7.62
C HIS A 202 21.81 28.31 9.05
#